data_AF-A0A7W4PE90-F1
#
_entry.id   AF-A0A7W4PE90-F1
#
_cell.length_a   1.000
_cell.length_b   1.000
_cell.length_c   1.000
_cell.angle_alpha   90.00
_cell.angle_beta   90.00
_cell.angle_gamma   90.00
#
_symmetry.space_group_name_H-M   'P 1'
#
loop_
_entity.id
_entity.type
_entity.pdbx_description
1 polymer ?
#
loop_
_entity_poly.entity_id
_entity_poly.type
_entity_poly.pdbx_seq_one_letter_code
_entity_poly.pdbx_strand_id
1 'polypeptide(L)' 'MADDLLTLRGFYSELNKDIRAAGSASQFARDCGVSPQAVLNVQNTNRRGSDELLGKMGWERVGRYRRKRTPSA' A
#
# COMPACT_ATOMS: atom_id res chain seq x y z
N MET A 1 -19.12 4.17 -5.97
CA MET A 1 -18.03 3.28 -6.45
C MET A 1 -16.72 4.06 -6.60
N ALA A 2 -16.37 4.93 -5.65
CA ALA A 2 -15.13 5.72 -5.68
C ALA A 2 -14.23 5.49 -4.43
N ASP A 3 -14.71 4.71 -3.47
CA ASP A 3 -14.03 4.44 -2.19
C ASP A 3 -12.98 3.32 -2.27
N ASP A 4 -12.96 2.51 -3.34
CA ASP A 4 -12.05 1.34 -3.43
C ASP A 4 -10.64 1.67 -3.95
N LEU A 5 -10.33 2.94 -4.25
CA LEU A 5 -9.04 3.33 -4.82
C LEU A 5 -8.25 4.23 -3.87
N LEU A 6 -7.23 3.66 -3.24
CA LEU A 6 -6.27 4.43 -2.47
C LEU A 6 -5.27 5.13 -3.39
N THR A 7 -5.08 6.44 -3.15
CA THR A 7 -3.86 7.12 -3.60
C THR A 7 -2.66 6.55 -2.84
N LEU A 8 -1.44 6.80 -3.33
CA LEU A 8 -0.23 6.38 -2.62
C LEU A 8 -0.19 6.92 -1.17
N ARG A 9 -0.67 8.16 -0.96
CA ARG A 9 -0.80 8.75 0.37
C ARG A 9 -1.83 8.00 1.23
N GLY A 10 -2.97 7.62 0.64
CA GLY A 10 -4.00 6.83 1.32
C GLY A 10 -3.45 5.48 1.76
N PHE A 11 -2.71 4.79 0.89
CA PHE A 11 -2.05 3.53 1.21
C PHE A 11 -1.12 3.65 2.42
N TYR A 12 -0.25 4.66 2.46
CA TYR A 12 0.64 4.87 3.62
C TYR A 12 -0.12 5.24 4.90
N SER A 13 -1.26 5.91 4.77
CA SER A 13 -2.11 6.20 5.92
C SER A 13 -2.71 4.92 6.50
N GLU A 14 -3.24 4.02 5.67
CA GLU A 14 -3.79 2.73 6.12
C GLU A 14 -2.70 1.82 6.69
N LEU A 15 -1.55 1.72 6.01
CA LEU A 15 -0.41 0.96 6.51
C LEU A 15 0.02 1.40 7.92
N ASN A 16 0.08 2.71 8.18
CA ASN A 16 0.43 3.20 9.51
C ASN A 16 -0.66 2.95 10.55
N LYS A 17 -1.95 2.94 10.17
CA LYS A 17 -3.05 2.56 11.06
C LYS A 17 -2.95 1.09 11.45
N ASP A 18 -2.70 0.21 10.50
CA ASP A 18 -2.59 -1.23 10.73
C ASP A 18 -1.38 -1.55 11.61
N ILE A 19 -0.23 -0.92 11.35
CA ILE A 19 0.97 -1.03 12.20
C ILE A 19 0.67 -0.57 13.62
N ARG A 20 -0.07 0.54 13.78
CA ARG A 20 -0.46 1.06 15.09
C ARG A 20 -1.44 0.14 15.81
N ALA A 21 -2.38 -0.46 15.10
CA ALA A 21 -3.34 -1.42 15.64
C ALA A 21 -2.65 -2.70 16.13
N ALA A 22 -1.63 -3.17 15.41
CA ALA A 22 -0.78 -4.28 15.83
C ALA A 22 0.21 -3.92 16.95
N GLY A 23 0.35 -2.63 17.28
CA GLY A 23 1.25 -2.11 18.32
C GLY A 23 2.71 -1.94 17.90
N SER A 24 3.18 -2.65 16.88
CA SER A 24 4.52 -2.42 16.29
C SER A 24 4.61 -2.95 14.86
N ALA A 25 5.56 -2.42 14.09
CA ALA A 25 5.84 -2.91 12.73
C ALA A 25 6.29 -4.38 12.72
N SER A 26 7.01 -4.81 13.76
CA SER A 26 7.43 -6.20 13.92
C SER A 26 6.24 -7.14 14.20
N GLN A 27 5.28 -6.70 14.99
CA GLN A 27 4.07 -7.49 15.26
C GLN A 27 3.18 -7.55 14.02
N PHE A 28 2.94 -6.42 13.36
CA PHE A 28 2.22 -6.38 12.08
C PHE A 28 2.87 -7.29 11.02
N ALA A 29 4.20 -7.27 10.92
CA ALA A 29 4.93 -8.14 10.00
C ALA A 29 4.69 -9.63 10.30
N ARG A 30 4.68 -10.02 11.59
CA ARG A 30 4.34 -11.39 12.01
C ARG A 30 2.91 -11.76 11.63
N ASP A 31 1.96 -10.87 11.87
CA ASP A 31 0.54 -11.10 11.58
C ASP A 31 0.30 -11.24 10.06
N CYS A 32 1.04 -10.49 9.24
CA CYS A 32 1.01 -10.60 7.79
C CYS A 32 1.88 -11.75 7.22
N GLY A 33 2.74 -12.38 8.04
CA GLY A 33 3.67 -13.43 7.61
C GLY A 33 4.84 -12.93 6.75
N VAL A 34 5.21 -11.64 6.87
CA VAL A 34 6.31 -11.02 6.13
C VAL A 34 7.47 -10.63 7.05
N SER A 35 8.62 -10.29 6.49
CA SER A 35 9.74 -9.80 7.31
C SER A 35 9.47 -8.38 7.85
N PRO A 36 9.86 -8.06 9.10
CA PRO A 36 9.78 -6.70 9.64
C PRO A 36 10.51 -5.67 8.77
N GLN A 37 11.64 -6.07 8.17
CA GLN A 37 12.40 -5.23 7.27
C GLN A 37 11.61 -4.87 5.99
N ALA A 38 10.78 -5.79 5.48
CA ALA A 38 9.93 -5.50 4.33
C ALA A 38 8.90 -4.41 4.67
N VAL A 39 8.24 -4.52 5.83
CA VAL A 39 7.28 -3.52 6.32
C VAL A 39 7.97 -2.16 6.51
N LEU A 40 9.13 -2.11 7.17
CA LEU A 40 9.87 -0.86 7.41
C LEU A 40 10.35 -0.22 6.10
N ASN A 41 10.82 -1.02 5.13
CA ASN A 41 11.22 -0.50 3.82
C ASN A 41 10.05 0.14 3.07
N VAL A 42 8.84 -0.41 3.22
CA VAL A 42 7.63 0.16 2.63
C VAL A 42 7.22 1.41 3.39
N GLN A 43 7.15 1.35 4.72
CA GLN A 43 6.79 2.48 5.59
C GLN A 43 7.70 3.70 5.37
N ASN A 44 9.00 3.47 5.24
CA ASN A 44 10.00 4.52 4.99
C ASN A 44 10.07 4.94 3.51
N THR A 45 9.17 4.47 2.65
CA THR A 45 9.14 4.79 1.21
C THR A 45 10.40 4.35 0.44
N ASN A 46 11.24 3.51 1.03
CA ASN A 46 12.45 2.97 0.40
C ASN A 46 12.11 1.93 -0.68
N ARG A 47 10.97 1.25 -0.55
CA ARG A 47 10.47 0.27 -1.51
C ARG A 47 8.97 0.41 -1.69
N ARG A 48 8.49 -0.01 -2.86
CA ARG A 48 7.06 -0.24 -3.08
C ARG A 48 6.61 -1.49 -2.32
N GLY A 49 5.37 -1.52 -1.84
CA GLY A 49 4.78 -2.72 -1.26
C GLY A 49 4.84 -3.90 -2.24
N SER A 50 5.24 -5.07 -1.76
CA SER A 50 5.11 -6.29 -2.56
C SER A 50 3.63 -6.63 -2.75
N ASP A 51 3.29 -7.34 -3.82
CA ASP A 51 1.92 -7.78 -4.05
C ASP A 51 1.44 -8.74 -2.94
N GLU A 52 2.36 -9.48 -2.34
CA GLU A 52 2.11 -10.30 -1.14
C GLU A 52 1.67 -9.45 0.07
N LEU A 53 2.41 -8.37 0.38
CA LEU A 53 2.04 -7.48 1.48
C LEU A 53 0.71 -6.78 1.20
N LEU A 54 0.50 -6.32 -0.03
CA LEU A 54 -0.75 -5.70 -0.45
C LEU A 54 -1.92 -6.68 -0.28
N GLY A 55 -1.78 -7.92 -0.76
CA GLY A 55 -2.81 -8.95 -0.64
C GLY A 55 -3.16 -9.30 0.81
N LYS A 56 -2.17 -9.29 1.72
CA LYS A 56 -2.41 -9.48 3.16
C LYS A 56 -3.18 -8.34 3.80
N MET A 57 -3.02 -7.13 3.29
CA MET A 57 -3.79 -5.95 3.71
C MET A 57 -5.13 -5.83 2.96
N GLY A 58 -5.47 -6.77 2.07
CA GLY A 58 -6.69 -6.72 1.27
C GLY A 58 -6.65 -5.75 0.09
N TRP A 59 -5.46 -5.30 -0.31
CA TRP A 59 -5.26 -4.39 -1.43
C TRP A 59 -4.61 -5.08 -2.62
N GLU A 60 -4.86 -4.56 -3.80
CA GLU A 60 -4.11 -4.90 -5.01
C GLU A 60 -3.58 -3.63 -5.69
N ARG A 61 -2.50 -3.77 -6.45
CA ARG A 61 -1.96 -2.65 -7.23
C ARG A 61 -2.62 -2.59 -8.59
N VAL A 62 -3.30 -1.48 -8.87
CA VAL A 62 -3.90 -1.22 -10.19
C VAL A 62 -3.20 -0.08 -10.94
N GLY A 63 -3.04 -0.25 -12.25
CA GLY A 63 -2.53 0.79 -13.14
C GLY A 63 -3.63 1.76 -13.55
N ARG A 64 -3.44 3.06 -13.32
CA ARG A 64 -4.38 4.09 -13.78
C ARG A 64 -3.89 4.74 -15.07
N TYR A 65 -4.66 4.56 -16.14
CA TYR A 65 -4.40 5.21 -17.42
C TYR A 65 -5.22 6.50 -17.55
N ARG A 66 -4.60 7.58 -18.02
CA ARG A 66 -5.30 8.83 -18.36
C ARG A 66 -5.49 8.90 -19.87
N ARG A 67 -6.70 9.22 -20.33
CA ARG A 67 -6.98 9.46 -21.75
C ARG A 67 -6.08 10.59 -22.27
N LYS A 68 -5.38 10.37 -23.39
CA LYS A 68 -4.65 11.44 -24.07
C LYS A 68 -5.67 12.49 -24.54
N ARG A 69 -5.40 13.78 -24.31
CA ARG A 69 -6.19 14.84 -24.95
C ARG A 69 -5.94 14.73 -26.45
N THR A 70 -6.96 14.40 -27.23
CA THR A 70 -6.89 14.54 -28.68
C THR A 70 -6.73 16.02 -28.98
N PRO A 71 -5.69 16.47 -29.71
CA PRO A 71 -5.68 17.84 -30.20
C PRO A 71 -6.92 18.03 -31.08
N SER A 72 -7.67 19.10 -30.82
CA SER A 72 -8.78 19.49 -31.70
C SER A 72 -8.18 19.85 -33.06
N ALA A 73 -8.69 19.22 -34.12
CA ALA A 73 -8.37 19.60 -35.50
C ALA A 73 -8.94 20.99 -35.82
#